data_AF-A0A6I0E850-F1
#
_entry.id   AF-A0A6I0E850-F1
#
_cell.length_a   1.000
_cell.length_b   1.000
_cell.length_c   1.000
_cell.angle_alpha   90.00
_cell.angle_beta   90.00
_cell.angle_gamma   90.00
#
_symmetry.space_group_name_H-M   'P 1'
#
loop_
_entity.id
_entity.type
_entity.pdbx_description
1 polymer ?
#
loop_
_entity_poly.entity_id
_entity_poly.type
_entity_poly.pdbx_seq_one_letter_code
_entity_poly.pdbx_strand_id
1 'polypeptide(L)'
;YYISQDYERSTVGFRGMFEGWNNNHMLMLIDGIPFNDNLYGTAYTWDITPLNFVNSLEVIFGPSGALYGTNAMNGVISLNTVKANDIEGIGRATLRLGNSGYEHYDIVSGVENDDFGIVAAFSAMSTSGNEYFSYDASASSDEFGNPIRFKTNDNRSSSYFFTKFYGKGKYEGLMFQFHQQSWDFETGHGWLYVIPIDRRV
;
A
#
# COMPACT_ATOMS: atom_id res chain seq x y z
N TYR A 1 -23.85 -13.69 -16.60
CA TYR A 1 -22.39 -13.60 -16.43
C TYR A 1 -21.95 -12.27 -17.00
N TYR A 2 -21.58 -11.31 -16.15
CA TYR A 2 -21.01 -10.05 -16.60
C TYR A 2 -19.50 -10.14 -16.38
N ILE A 3 -18.75 -9.77 -17.41
CA ILE A 3 -17.29 -9.69 -17.38
C ILE A 3 -16.96 -8.28 -16.89
N SER A 4 -16.72 -8.13 -15.59
CA SER A 4 -16.05 -6.95 -15.04
C SER A 4 -14.56 -7.23 -15.04
N GLN A 5 -13.78 -6.38 -15.70
CA GLN A 5 -12.32 -6.35 -15.55
C GLN A 5 -12.01 -5.25 -14.55
N ASP A 6 -11.90 -5.63 -13.29
CA ASP A 6 -11.23 -4.78 -12.31
C ASP A 6 -9.74 -4.83 -12.66
N TYR A 7 -9.09 -3.67 -12.73
CA TYR A 7 -7.63 -3.63 -12.85
C TYR A 7 -7.09 -4.29 -11.59
N GLU A 8 -6.64 -5.54 -11.74
CA GLU A 8 -6.29 -6.40 -10.62
C GLU A 8 -5.18 -5.75 -9.81
N ARG A 9 -5.29 -5.83 -8.48
CA ARG A 9 -4.23 -5.40 -7.56
C ARG A 9 -2.92 -6.08 -7.97
N SER A 10 -1.81 -5.34 -8.00
CA SER A 10 -0.49 -5.94 -8.20
C SER A 10 -0.24 -7.00 -7.12
N THR A 11 -0.13 -8.26 -7.53
CA THR A 11 0.19 -9.37 -6.64
C THR A 11 1.66 -9.72 -6.80
N VAL A 12 2.27 -10.15 -5.70
CA VAL A 12 3.66 -10.58 -5.69
C VAL A 12 3.67 -12.09 -5.51
N GLY A 13 4.35 -12.77 -6.44
CA GLY A 13 4.51 -14.22 -6.41
C GLY A 13 5.94 -14.62 -6.06
N PHE A 14 6.10 -15.73 -5.34
CA PHE A 14 7.41 -16.32 -5.07
C PHE A 14 7.53 -17.69 -5.73
N ARG A 15 8.70 -17.97 -6.30
CA ARG A 15 9.04 -19.28 -6.92
C ARG A 15 8.03 -19.75 -7.98
N GLY A 16 7.43 -18.82 -8.73
CA GLY A 16 6.43 -19.13 -9.75
C GLY A 16 5.03 -19.46 -9.20
N MET A 17 4.82 -19.36 -7.88
CA MET A 17 3.49 -19.36 -7.29
C MET A 17 2.89 -17.96 -7.43
N PHE A 18 1.79 -17.88 -8.17
CA PHE A 18 1.02 -16.66 -8.35
C PHE A 18 -0.02 -16.57 -7.25
N GLU A 19 0.01 -15.47 -6.50
CA GLU A 19 -1.11 -15.10 -5.64
C GLU A 19 -2.20 -14.49 -6.53
N GLY A 20 -3.43 -15.02 -6.43
CA GLY A 20 -4.61 -14.43 -7.07
C GLY A 20 -4.99 -13.10 -6.43
N TRP A 21 -6.29 -12.81 -6.31
CA TRP A 21 -6.77 -11.51 -5.81
C TRP A 21 -6.26 -11.07 -4.42
N ASN A 22 -5.95 -12.03 -3.54
CA ASN A 22 -5.73 -11.76 -2.13
C ASN A 22 -4.40 -12.33 -1.66
N ASN A 23 -3.32 -11.57 -1.85
CA ASN A 23 -1.94 -11.85 -1.45
C ASN A 23 -1.76 -12.21 0.05
N ASN A 24 -2.35 -13.31 0.49
CA ASN A 24 -2.59 -13.66 1.90
C ASN A 24 -1.70 -14.82 2.37
N HIS A 25 -1.00 -15.47 1.46
CA HIS A 25 0.06 -16.43 1.79
C HIS A 25 1.44 -15.77 1.94
N MET A 26 1.49 -14.43 1.98
CA MET A 26 2.69 -13.66 2.28
C MET A 26 2.52 -12.86 3.57
N LEU A 27 3.54 -12.88 4.42
CA LEU A 27 3.56 -12.13 5.66
C LEU A 27 4.31 -10.83 5.43
N MET A 28 3.67 -9.70 5.73
CA MET A 28 4.33 -8.40 5.78
C MET A 28 4.57 -8.01 7.24
N LEU A 29 5.81 -7.63 7.54
CA LEU A 29 6.22 -7.12 8.84
C LEU A 29 6.65 -5.66 8.71
N ILE A 30 6.26 -4.83 9.68
CA ILE A 30 6.86 -3.51 9.90
C ILE A 30 7.53 -3.54 11.27
N ASP A 31 8.85 -3.37 11.30
CA ASP A 31 9.69 -3.52 12.51
C ASP A 31 9.39 -4.81 13.31
N GLY A 32 9.15 -5.92 12.59
CA GLY A 32 8.86 -7.23 13.17
C GLY A 32 7.40 -7.46 13.60
N ILE A 33 6.52 -6.46 13.46
CA ILE A 33 5.09 -6.57 13.78
C ILE A 33 4.29 -6.91 12.52
N PRO A 34 3.42 -7.93 12.52
CA PRO A 34 2.54 -8.23 11.39
C PRO A 34 1.70 -7.02 10.96
N PHE A 35 1.78 -6.69 9.67
CA PHE A 35 1.07 -5.56 9.05
C PHE A 35 0.07 -6.01 7.98
N ASN A 36 -0.19 -7.32 7.87
CA ASN A 36 -1.24 -7.85 7.00
C ASN A 36 -2.62 -7.30 7.40
N ASP A 37 -3.53 -7.22 6.42
CA ASP A 37 -4.93 -6.94 6.68
C ASP A 37 -5.51 -7.93 7.70
N ASN A 38 -6.20 -7.40 8.71
CA ASN A 38 -6.79 -8.20 9.78
C ASN A 38 -7.99 -9.03 9.30
N LEU A 39 -8.67 -8.61 8.23
CA LEU A 39 -9.87 -9.28 7.74
C LEU A 39 -9.55 -10.44 6.80
N TYR A 40 -8.66 -10.21 5.83
CA TYR A 40 -8.35 -11.17 4.76
C TYR A 40 -6.93 -11.71 4.79
N GLY A 41 -6.08 -11.24 5.71
CA GLY A 41 -4.68 -11.63 5.82
C GLY A 41 -3.80 -11.08 4.69
N THR A 42 -4.30 -10.14 3.88
CA THR A 42 -3.61 -9.62 2.68
C THR A 42 -2.36 -8.84 3.05
N ALA A 43 -1.24 -9.09 2.36
CA ALA A 43 -0.08 -8.21 2.39
C ALA A 43 -0.29 -6.99 1.47
N TYR A 44 0.02 -5.79 1.97
CA TYR A 44 -0.10 -4.52 1.24
C TYR A 44 1.08 -4.31 0.28
N THR A 45 1.10 -5.04 -0.84
CA THR A 45 2.14 -4.97 -1.87
C THR A 45 1.76 -4.12 -3.08
N TRP A 46 0.90 -3.12 -2.88
CA TRP A 46 0.37 -2.32 -3.98
C TRP A 46 1.41 -1.31 -4.48
N ASP A 47 1.24 -0.84 -5.71
CA ASP A 47 2.13 0.16 -6.31
C ASP A 47 2.16 1.48 -5.53
N ILE A 48 1.11 1.74 -4.74
CA ILE A 48 0.98 2.92 -3.87
C ILE A 48 1.49 2.70 -2.45
N THR A 49 2.05 1.53 -2.13
CA THR A 49 2.63 1.29 -0.80
C THR A 49 3.76 2.30 -0.58
N PRO A 50 3.62 3.22 0.39
CA PRO A 50 4.60 4.28 0.58
C PRO A 50 5.91 3.68 1.08
N LEU A 51 7.03 4.04 0.47
CA LEU A 51 8.36 3.53 0.86
C LEU A 51 9.24 4.61 1.51
N ASN A 52 8.74 5.85 1.63
CA ASN A 52 9.48 6.97 2.17
C ASN A 52 9.87 6.80 3.66
N PHE A 53 9.12 5.98 4.40
CA PHE A 53 9.38 5.64 5.79
C PHE A 53 10.25 4.38 5.97
N VAL A 54 10.59 3.70 4.89
CA VAL A 54 11.34 2.43 4.91
C VAL A 54 12.83 2.73 4.79
N ASN A 55 13.62 2.23 5.74
CA ASN A 55 15.08 2.28 5.68
C ASN A 55 15.63 1.09 4.90
N SER A 56 15.13 -0.11 5.21
CA SER A 56 15.51 -1.33 4.52
C SER A 56 14.32 -2.26 4.32
N LEU A 57 14.35 -3.00 3.22
CA LEU A 57 13.37 -4.03 2.89
C LEU A 57 14.12 -5.36 2.78
N GLU A 58 13.66 -6.35 3.53
CA GLU A 58 14.20 -7.70 3.54
C GLU A 58 13.13 -8.67 3.03
N VAL A 59 13.53 -9.58 2.15
CA VAL A 59 12.64 -10.62 1.61
C VAL A 59 13.22 -11.99 1.92
N ILE A 60 12.44 -12.79 2.66
CA ILE A 60 12.77 -14.18 2.96
C ILE A 60 11.93 -15.06 2.05
N PHE A 61 12.62 -15.78 1.17
CA PHE A 61 11.99 -16.65 0.19
C PHE A 61 11.73 -18.05 0.75
N GLY A 62 10.47 -18.50 0.71
CA GLY A 62 10.07 -19.86 1.09
C GLY A 62 9.38 -19.94 2.44
N PRO A 63 8.94 -21.16 2.83
CA PRO A 63 8.06 -21.36 3.97
C PRO A 63 8.78 -20.99 5.27
N SER A 64 8.37 -19.88 5.88
CA SER A 64 8.78 -19.46 7.23
C SER A 64 7.66 -19.65 8.25
N GLY A 65 6.61 -20.40 7.89
CA GLY A 65 5.39 -20.61 8.67
C GLY A 65 5.59 -21.15 10.09
N ALA A 66 6.76 -21.73 10.40
CA ALA A 66 7.09 -22.18 11.76
C ALA A 66 7.20 -21.03 12.78
N LEU A 67 7.57 -19.81 12.36
CA LEU A 67 7.73 -18.66 13.25
C LEU A 67 6.51 -17.72 13.26
N TYR A 68 5.77 -17.63 12.15
CA TYR A 68 4.77 -16.58 11.95
C TYR A 68 3.38 -17.05 11.47
N GLY A 69 3.13 -18.36 11.40
CA GLY A 69 1.80 -18.90 11.07
C GLY A 69 1.50 -19.01 9.57
N THR A 70 0.21 -19.22 9.23
CA THR A 70 -0.26 -19.57 7.87
C THR A 70 0.02 -18.51 6.80
N ASN A 71 0.17 -17.24 7.19
CA ASN A 71 0.43 -16.15 6.26
C ASN A 71 1.90 -16.12 5.77
N ALA A 72 2.82 -16.93 6.30
CA ALA A 72 4.22 -17.00 5.85
C ALA A 72 4.51 -18.23 4.97
N MET A 73 3.49 -18.77 4.30
CA MET A 73 3.62 -19.99 3.50
C MET A 73 4.48 -19.77 2.25
N ASN A 74 4.33 -18.62 1.58
CA ASN A 74 5.09 -18.29 0.37
C ASN A 74 6.36 -17.49 0.66
N GLY A 75 6.38 -16.71 1.74
CA GLY A 75 7.53 -15.91 2.13
C GLY A 75 7.19 -14.82 3.15
N VAL A 76 8.21 -14.07 3.54
CA VAL A 76 8.09 -12.92 4.46
C VAL A 76 8.72 -11.69 3.83
N ILE A 77 8.00 -10.58 3.85
CA ILE A 77 8.50 -9.24 3.50
C ILE A 77 8.62 -8.47 4.82
N SER A 78 9.84 -8.07 5.19
CA SER A 78 10.09 -7.29 6.40
C SER A 78 10.55 -5.89 6.02
N LEU A 79 9.84 -4.88 6.52
CA LEU A 79 10.16 -3.47 6.38
C LEU A 79 10.73 -2.97 7.70
N ASN A 80 11.97 -2.48 7.68
CA ASN A 80 12.55 -1.78 8.81
C ASN A 80 12.34 -0.28 8.59
N THR A 81 11.70 0.39 9.55
CA THR A 81 11.39 1.81 9.41
C THR A 81 12.58 2.68 9.76
N VAL A 82 12.62 3.86 9.14
CA VAL A 82 13.65 4.88 9.33
C VAL A 82 13.73 5.35 10.79
N LYS A 83 14.96 5.53 11.29
CA LYS A 83 15.28 6.18 12.56
C LYS A 83 15.96 7.54 12.30
N ALA A 84 16.03 8.39 13.32
CA ALA A 84 16.61 9.73 13.15
C ALA A 84 18.08 9.68 12.69
N ASN A 85 18.88 8.71 13.17
CA ASN A 85 20.26 8.51 12.71
C ASN A 85 20.42 8.00 11.27
N ASP A 86 19.35 7.47 10.67
CA ASP A 86 19.37 7.06 9.26
C ASP A 86 19.15 8.27 8.31
N ILE A 87 18.77 9.42 8.86
CA ILE A 87 18.47 10.64 8.11
C ILE A 87 19.70 11.55 8.16
N GLU A 88 20.20 11.96 7.00
CA GLU A 88 21.26 12.94 6.93
C GLU A 88 20.75 14.33 7.39
N GLY A 89 21.31 14.84 8.49
CA GLY A 89 20.93 16.14 9.04
C GLY A 89 19.57 16.10 9.74
N ILE A 90 18.73 17.13 9.54
CA ILE A 90 17.40 17.21 10.17
C ILE A 90 16.28 16.60 9.32
N GLY A 91 16.54 16.28 8.05
CA GLY A 91 15.51 15.82 7.13
C GLY A 91 15.97 15.75 5.68
N ARG A 92 15.18 15.04 4.87
CA ARG A 92 15.32 14.88 3.43
C ARG A 92 13.98 15.15 2.75
N ALA A 93 14.02 15.95 1.69
CA ALA A 93 12.89 16.14 0.79
C ALA A 93 13.25 15.63 -0.61
N THR A 94 12.33 14.92 -1.26
CA THR A 94 12.50 14.41 -2.62
C THR A 94 11.29 14.82 -3.45
N LEU A 95 11.57 15.34 -4.65
CA LEU A 95 10.56 15.62 -5.67
C LEU A 95 10.85 14.71 -6.87
N ARG A 96 9.83 13.99 -7.34
CA ARG A 96 9.89 13.25 -8.59
C ARG A 96 8.77 13.72 -9.51
N LEU A 97 9.13 13.95 -10.76
CA LEU A 97 8.21 14.30 -11.83
C LEU A 97 8.39 13.29 -12.95
N GLY A 98 7.31 12.98 -13.65
CA GLY A 98 7.30 11.99 -14.72
C GLY A 98 6.28 12.30 -15.79
N ASN A 99 6.15 11.37 -16.74
CA ASN A 99 5.16 11.48 -17.80
C ASN A 99 3.73 11.27 -17.26
N SER A 100 2.72 11.59 -18.07
CA SER A 100 1.29 11.45 -17.71
C SER A 100 0.92 12.21 -16.44
N GLY A 101 1.52 13.39 -16.22
CA GLY A 101 1.24 14.22 -15.05
C GLY A 101 1.71 13.60 -13.73
N TYR A 102 2.67 12.66 -13.76
CA TYR A 102 3.20 12.05 -12.54
C TYR A 102 3.98 13.07 -11.71
N GLU A 103 3.54 13.27 -10.48
CA GLU A 103 4.21 14.05 -9.46
C GLU A 103 4.24 13.29 -8.14
N HIS A 104 5.37 13.35 -7.44
CA HIS A 104 5.56 12.64 -6.19
C HIS A 104 6.48 13.45 -5.27
N TYR A 105 5.96 13.77 -4.09
CA TYR A 105 6.60 14.56 -3.05
C TYR A 105 6.83 13.66 -1.84
N ASP A 106 8.09 13.50 -1.42
CA ASP A 106 8.44 12.82 -0.17
C ASP A 106 9.17 13.79 0.76
N ILE A 107 8.79 13.78 2.02
CA ILE A 107 9.48 14.51 3.08
C ILE A 107 9.68 13.55 4.24
N VAL A 108 10.89 13.47 4.77
CA VAL A 108 11.20 12.74 6.00
C VAL A 108 12.07 13.62 6.89
N SER A 109 11.77 13.66 8.17
CA SER A 109 12.52 14.43 9.16
C SER A 109 12.54 13.68 10.48
N GLY A 110 13.67 13.70 11.16
CA GLY A 110 13.82 13.05 12.44
C GLY A 110 14.81 13.77 13.32
N VAL A 111 14.58 13.68 14.63
CA VAL A 111 15.48 14.18 15.65
C VAL A 111 15.56 13.15 16.76
N GLU A 112 16.72 13.04 17.38
CA GLU A 112 16.91 12.19 18.54
C GLU A 112 17.82 12.85 19.56
N ASN A 113 17.67 12.41 20.80
CA ASN A 113 18.59 12.68 21.90
C ASN A 113 19.11 11.34 22.47
N ASP A 114 19.72 11.38 23.64
CA ASP A 114 20.30 10.19 24.26
C ASP A 114 19.25 9.13 24.67
N ASP A 115 18.04 9.57 25.01
CA ASP A 115 16.98 8.73 25.59
C ASP A 115 15.85 8.38 24.60
N PHE A 116 15.60 9.22 23.58
CA PHE A 116 14.44 9.11 22.69
C PHE A 116 14.74 9.61 21.27
N GLY A 117 14.01 9.07 20.31
CA GLY A 117 13.97 9.55 18.93
C GLY A 117 12.54 9.68 18.41
N ILE A 118 12.34 10.66 17.54
CA ILE A 118 11.10 10.86 16.80
C ILE A 118 11.40 11.06 15.33
N VAL A 119 10.60 10.43 14.46
CA VAL A 119 10.68 10.59 13.02
C VAL A 119 9.27 10.81 12.48
N ALA A 120 9.13 11.74 11.54
CA ALA A 120 7.92 11.95 10.77
C ALA A 120 8.24 11.88 9.27
N ALA A 121 7.36 11.25 8.50
CA ALA A 121 7.44 11.17 7.07
C ALA A 121 6.09 11.47 6.42
N PHE A 122 6.12 12.21 5.32
CA PHE A 122 4.96 12.51 4.50
C PHE A 122 5.28 12.16 3.04
N SER A 123 4.33 11.53 2.36
CA SER A 123 4.41 11.21 0.94
C SER A 123 3.11 11.62 0.28
N ALA A 124 3.19 12.23 -0.90
CA ALA A 124 2.04 12.51 -1.75
C ALA A 124 2.39 12.24 -3.20
N MET A 125 1.55 11.47 -3.89
CA MET A 125 1.72 11.08 -5.28
C MET A 125 0.44 11.35 -6.05
N SER A 126 0.55 11.86 -7.27
CA SER A 126 -0.55 12.04 -8.21
C SER A 126 -0.07 11.66 -9.62
N THR A 127 -0.95 11.06 -10.42
CA THR A 127 -0.68 10.75 -11.83
C THR A 127 -1.98 10.65 -12.59
N SER A 128 -2.01 11.22 -13.79
CA SER A 128 -3.15 11.03 -14.72
C SER A 128 -3.26 9.58 -15.22
N GLY A 129 -2.27 8.73 -14.92
CA GLY A 129 -2.31 7.30 -15.20
C GLY A 129 -2.34 6.96 -16.67
N ASN A 130 -2.99 5.85 -16.99
CA ASN A 130 -3.13 5.35 -18.36
C ASN A 130 -4.59 5.36 -18.79
N GLU A 131 -4.80 5.66 -20.07
CA GLU A 131 -6.10 5.52 -20.71
C GLU A 131 -6.24 4.10 -21.28
N TYR A 132 -7.35 3.42 -20.99
CA TYR A 132 -7.67 2.13 -21.59
C TYR A 132 -9.16 1.99 -21.86
N PHE A 133 -9.50 0.98 -22.67
CA PHE A 133 -10.89 0.64 -22.95
C PHE A 133 -11.34 -0.49 -22.02
N SER A 134 -12.30 -0.21 -21.14
CA SER A 134 -12.87 -1.19 -20.20
C SER A 134 -14.35 -1.43 -20.43
N TYR A 135 -14.83 -2.60 -20.05
CA TYR A 135 -16.26 -2.86 -19.89
C TYR A 135 -16.72 -2.24 -18.57
N ASP A 136 -17.70 -1.35 -18.61
CA ASP A 136 -18.20 -0.64 -17.42
C ASP A 136 -19.25 -1.45 -16.62
N ALA A 137 -19.43 -2.74 -16.96
CA ALA A 137 -20.45 -3.63 -16.42
C ALA A 137 -21.91 -3.11 -16.54
N SER A 138 -22.17 -2.08 -17.35
CA SER A 138 -23.53 -1.55 -17.62
C SER A 138 -24.40 -2.46 -18.49
N ALA A 139 -23.82 -3.58 -18.97
CA ALA A 139 -24.40 -4.45 -19.99
C ALA A 139 -24.73 -3.73 -21.31
N SER A 140 -24.15 -2.54 -21.54
CA SER A 140 -24.30 -1.82 -22.80
C SER A 140 -23.75 -2.66 -23.94
N SER A 141 -24.50 -2.72 -25.04
CA SER A 141 -24.13 -3.46 -26.25
C SER A 141 -24.33 -2.61 -27.50
N ASP A 142 -23.58 -2.95 -28.54
CA ASP A 142 -23.75 -2.37 -29.86
C ASP A 142 -25.04 -2.88 -30.54
N GLU A 143 -25.33 -2.41 -31.75
CA GLU A 143 -26.49 -2.84 -32.53
C GLU A 143 -26.51 -4.35 -32.84
N PHE A 144 -25.38 -5.04 -32.67
CA PHE A 144 -25.20 -6.47 -32.90
C PHE A 144 -25.18 -7.29 -31.59
N GLY A 145 -25.40 -6.65 -30.43
CA GLY A 145 -25.42 -7.29 -29.13
C GLY A 145 -24.04 -7.57 -28.53
N ASN A 146 -22.96 -7.06 -29.11
CA ASN A 146 -21.62 -7.20 -28.52
C ASN A 146 -21.45 -6.20 -27.39
N PRO A 147 -20.84 -6.58 -26.25
CA PRO A 147 -20.56 -5.64 -25.17
C PRO A 147 -19.66 -4.50 -25.64
N ILE A 148 -20.03 -3.26 -25.34
CA ILE A 148 -19.21 -2.09 -25.69
C ILE A 148 -18.22 -1.75 -24.59
N ARG A 149 -17.05 -1.25 -25.00
CA ARG A 149 -16.02 -0.76 -24.08
C ARG A 149 -16.03 0.76 -24.05
N PHE A 150 -15.83 1.32 -22.87
CA PHE A 150 -15.73 2.76 -22.64
C PHE A 150 -14.29 3.15 -22.38
N LYS A 151 -13.94 4.37 -22.79
CA LYS A 151 -12.64 4.95 -22.46
C LYS A 151 -12.63 5.25 -20.96
N THR A 152 -11.77 4.56 -20.23
CA THR A 152 -11.54 4.74 -18.79
C THR A 152 -10.20 5.43 -18.59
N ASN A 153 -10.19 6.42 -17.71
CA ASN A 153 -8.96 7.05 -17.26
C ASN A 153 -8.66 6.58 -15.83
N ASP A 154 -7.46 6.07 -15.59
CA ASP A 154 -7.04 5.57 -14.28
C ASP A 154 -6.17 6.60 -13.59
N ASN A 155 -6.79 7.74 -13.27
CA ASN A 155 -6.16 8.77 -12.46
C ASN A 155 -5.96 8.22 -11.04
N ARG A 156 -4.75 8.39 -10.49
CA ARG A 156 -4.40 7.87 -9.17
C ARG A 156 -3.79 8.96 -8.33
N SER A 157 -4.27 9.08 -7.10
CA SER A 157 -3.65 9.90 -6.08
C SER A 157 -3.48 9.10 -4.78
N SER A 158 -2.40 9.35 -4.05
CA SER A 158 -2.22 8.82 -2.71
C SER A 158 -1.45 9.81 -1.85
N SER A 159 -1.86 9.94 -0.60
CA SER A 159 -1.08 10.60 0.44
C SER A 159 -0.87 9.65 1.61
N TYR A 160 0.27 9.80 2.27
CA TYR A 160 0.64 8.97 3.38
C TYR A 160 1.39 9.79 4.42
N PHE A 161 0.99 9.61 5.68
CA PHE A 161 1.65 10.17 6.83
C PHE A 161 2.11 9.04 7.75
N PHE A 162 3.35 9.13 8.17
CA PHE A 162 3.98 8.24 9.13
C PHE A 162 4.62 9.05 10.24
N THR A 163 4.47 8.59 11.48
CA THR A 163 5.30 9.06 12.58
C THR A 163 5.67 7.91 13.49
N LYS A 164 6.89 7.95 14.00
CA LYS A 164 7.45 6.97 14.90
C LYS A 164 8.14 7.65 16.07
N PHE A 165 7.82 7.19 17.26
CA PHE A 165 8.50 7.53 18.50
C PHE A 165 9.14 6.27 19.07
N TYR A 166 10.41 6.34 19.47
CA TYR A 166 11.13 5.21 20.05
C TYR A 166 12.04 5.62 21.20
N GLY A 167 12.19 4.73 22.17
CA GLY A 167 13.14 4.88 23.27
C GLY A 167 14.52 4.32 22.92
N LYS A 168 15.55 4.91 23.53
CA LYS A 168 16.97 4.53 23.46
C LYS A 168 17.52 4.31 24.86
N GLY A 169 18.65 3.61 24.96
CA GLY A 169 19.31 3.33 26.24
C GLY A 169 18.38 2.61 27.22
N LYS A 170 18.07 3.24 28.35
CA LYS A 170 17.19 2.66 29.39
C LYS A 170 15.73 2.48 28.94
N TYR A 171 15.31 3.14 27.86
CA TYR A 171 13.96 3.03 27.28
C TYR A 171 13.90 2.16 26.02
N GLU A 172 14.97 1.41 25.74
CA GLU A 172 15.00 0.50 24.60
C GLU A 172 13.85 -0.53 24.67
N GLY A 173 13.19 -0.73 23.53
CA GLY A 173 11.96 -1.54 23.42
C GLY A 173 10.66 -0.75 23.43
N LEU A 174 10.66 0.53 23.87
CA LEU A 174 9.50 1.41 23.72
C LEU A 174 9.40 1.88 22.26
N MET A 175 8.27 1.62 21.62
CA MET A 175 8.03 2.06 20.25
C MET A 175 6.55 2.30 19.99
N PHE A 176 6.24 3.45 19.40
CA PHE A 176 4.92 3.78 18.90
C PHE A 176 5.02 4.24 17.46
N GLN A 177 4.13 3.74 16.62
CA GLN A 177 4.05 4.13 15.22
C GLN A 177 2.61 4.47 14.88
N PHE A 178 2.46 5.48 14.05
CA PHE A 178 1.17 5.86 13.48
C PHE A 178 1.33 5.97 11.97
N HIS A 179 0.42 5.31 11.26
CA HIS A 179 0.39 5.20 9.81
C HIS A 179 -1.00 5.63 9.36
N GLN A 180 -1.06 6.61 8.47
CA GLN A 180 -2.31 7.04 7.86
C GLN A 180 -2.09 7.18 6.37
N GLN A 181 -2.81 6.39 5.59
CA GLN A 181 -2.83 6.49 4.15
C GLN A 181 -4.22 6.92 3.68
N SER A 182 -4.26 7.76 2.66
CA SER A 182 -5.46 8.09 1.91
C SER A 182 -5.13 7.96 0.43
N TRP A 183 -6.01 7.37 -0.35
CA TRP A 183 -5.81 7.17 -1.77
C TRP A 183 -7.14 7.26 -2.49
N ASP A 184 -7.11 7.83 -3.68
CA ASP A 184 -8.23 7.83 -4.61
C ASP A 184 -7.80 7.06 -5.86
N PHE A 185 -8.59 6.04 -6.18
CA PHE A 185 -8.50 5.35 -7.45
C PHE A 185 -9.74 5.68 -8.26
N GLU A 186 -9.56 6.32 -9.40
CA GLU A 186 -10.55 6.29 -10.46
C GLU A 186 -10.38 4.99 -11.26
N THR A 187 -10.40 3.83 -10.59
CA THR A 187 -10.86 2.64 -11.32
C THR A 187 -12.28 2.97 -11.71
N GLY A 188 -12.63 2.94 -13.00
CA GLY A 188 -13.93 3.35 -13.56
C GLY A 188 -15.18 2.63 -13.02
N HIS A 189 -15.11 2.06 -11.82
CA HIS A 189 -16.19 1.49 -11.04
C HIS A 189 -16.15 2.11 -9.62
N GLY A 190 -16.95 3.16 -9.43
CA GLY A 190 -17.30 3.62 -8.09
C GLY A 190 -18.13 2.55 -7.40
N TRP A 191 -17.56 1.86 -6.41
CA TRP A 191 -18.37 1.12 -5.44
C TRP A 191 -19.10 2.14 -4.57
N LEU A 192 -20.28 2.57 -5.01
CA LEU A 192 -21.24 3.26 -4.15
C LEU A 192 -21.82 2.22 -3.19
N TYR A 193 -21.20 2.07 -2.01
CA TYR A 193 -21.86 1.42 -0.89
C TYR A 193 -22.98 2.35 -0.41
N VAL A 194 -24.18 2.23 -0.99
CA VAL A 194 -25.40 2.59 -0.27
C VAL A 194 -25.60 1.49 0.75
N ILE A 195 -25.19 1.71 2.00
CA ILE A 195 -25.64 0.90 3.12
C ILE A 195 -27.01 1.45 3.50
N PRO A 196 -28.13 0.78 3.18
CA PRO A 196 -29.41 1.18 3.72
C PRO A 196 -29.36 0.89 5.22
N ILE A 197 -29.38 1.94 6.04
CA ILE A 197 -29.70 1.82 7.45
C ILE A 197 -31.16 1.36 7.50
N ASP A 198 -31.39 0.06 7.71
CA ASP A 198 -32.72 -0.43 8.09
C ASP A 198 -33.01 0.08 9.50
N ARG A 199 -33.72 1.20 9.59
CA ARG A 199 -34.47 1.55 10.80
C ARG A 199 -35.71 0.68 10.81
N ARG A 200 -35.66 -0.43 11.53
CA ARG A 200 -36.87 -1.02 12.11
C ARG A 200 -36.98 -0.71 13.59
N VAL A 201 -38.18 -0.24 13.87
CA VAL A 201 -38.83 0.06 15.15
C VAL A 201 -38.82 -1.16 16.07
#